data_AF-A0A6G0W0K3-F1
#
_entry.id   AF-A0A6G0W0K3-F1
#
_cell.length_a   1.000
_cell.length_b   1.000
_cell.length_c   1.000
_cell.angle_alpha   90.00
_cell.angle_beta   90.00
_cell.angle_gamma   90.00
#
_symmetry.space_group_name_H-M   'P 1'
#
loop_
_entity.id
_entity.type
_entity.pdbx_description
1 polymer ?
#
loop_
_entity_poly.entity_id
_entity_poly.type
_entity_poly.pdbx_seq_one_letter_code
_entity_poly.pdbx_strand_id
1 'polypeptide(L)' 'MDLLFTNHLGCKISLTGRGAFNKKDKEPLKTTLLFKIISGVILKNVKGASVTSINKAVTGWLKHAKERYERHIKENSDS' A
#
# COMPACT_ATOMS: atom_id res chain seq x y z
N MET A 1 3.67 -15.05 -11.16
CA MET A 1 4.10 -14.97 -9.75
C MET A 1 5.14 -13.86 -9.52
N ASP A 2 5.42 -13.04 -10.52
CA ASP A 2 6.15 -11.77 -10.39
C ASP A 2 5.21 -10.60 -10.08
N LEU A 3 4.51 -10.64 -8.94
CA LEU A 3 4.01 -9.40 -8.34
C LEU A 3 5.20 -8.72 -7.62
N LEU A 4 6.28 -8.50 -8.37
CA LEU A 4 7.35 -7.59 -8.02
C LEU A 4 6.66 -6.28 -7.67
N PHE A 5 6.85 -5.83 -6.42
CA PHE A 5 6.34 -4.60 -5.86
C PHE A 5 6.59 -3.43 -6.81
N THR A 6 5.68 -3.21 -7.75
CA THR A 6 5.84 -2.16 -8.75
C THR A 6 5.69 -0.83 -8.02
N ASN A 7 6.48 0.18 -8.40
CA ASN A 7 6.39 1.51 -7.78
C ASN A 7 4.95 2.08 -7.88
N HIS A 8 4.13 1.61 -8.81
CA HIS A 8 2.73 2.00 -8.97
C HIS A 8 1.71 1.25 -8.09
N LEU A 9 2.14 0.37 -7.17
CA LEU A 9 1.24 -0.41 -6.32
C LEU A 9 0.26 0.47 -5.53
N GLY A 10 0.75 1.59 -4.99
CA GLY A 10 -0.06 2.56 -4.25
C GLY A 10 -1.16 3.26 -5.08
N CYS A 11 -1.03 3.24 -6.41
CA CYS A 11 -2.05 3.75 -7.33
C CYS A 11 -3.21 2.78 -7.48
N LYS A 12 -2.94 1.48 -7.52
CA LYS A 12 -3.94 0.43 -7.82
C LYS A 12 -4.55 -0.22 -6.59
N ILE A 13 -3.84 -0.20 -5.45
CA ILE A 13 -4.24 -0.89 -4.22
C ILE A 13 -4.47 0.12 -3.10
N SER A 14 -5.47 -0.14 -2.26
CA SER A 14 -5.58 0.48 -0.93
C SER A 14 -5.90 -0.56 0.13
N LEU A 15 -5.81 -0.20 1.40
CA LEU A 15 -6.10 -1.14 2.48
C LEU A 15 -7.51 -1.76 2.35
N THR A 16 -8.51 -0.95 1.98
CA THR A 16 -9.93 -1.33 1.95
C THR A 16 -10.54 -1.37 0.55
N GLY A 17 -9.77 -1.09 -0.50
CA GLY A 17 -10.26 -0.97 -1.88
C GLY A 17 -10.94 0.38 -2.19
N ARG A 18 -10.90 1.32 -1.24
CA ARG A 18 -11.38 2.70 -1.44
C ARG A 18 -10.23 3.63 -1.84
N GLY A 19 -10.42 4.45 -2.87
CA GLY A 19 -9.52 5.51 -3.29
C GLY A 19 -9.97 6.90 -2.80
N ALA A 20 -9.65 7.93 -3.59
CA ALA A 20 -10.00 9.31 -3.26
C ALA A 20 -11.53 9.48 -3.17
N PHE A 21 -11.98 10.33 -2.25
CA PHE A 21 -13.41 10.59 -2.03
C PHE A 21 -14.24 9.32 -1.75
N ASN A 22 -13.63 8.29 -1.15
CA ASN A 22 -14.26 6.99 -0.84
C ASN A 22 -14.81 6.22 -2.06
N LYS A 23 -14.34 6.54 -3.28
CA LYS A 23 -14.69 5.77 -4.47
C LYS A 23 -14.13 4.34 -4.37
N LYS A 24 -14.87 3.34 -4.84
CA LYS A 24 -14.43 1.94 -4.90
C LYS A 24 -13.72 1.68 -6.23
N ASP A 25 -12.53 2.26 -6.38
CA ASP A 25 -11.74 2.25 -7.62
C ASP A 25 -10.38 1.53 -7.45
N LYS A 26 -10.17 0.86 -6.31
CA LYS A 26 -8.91 0.17 -5.98
C LYS A 26 -9.15 -1.26 -5.51
N GLU A 27 -8.13 -2.08 -5.66
CA GLU A 27 -8.13 -3.43 -5.11
C GLU A 27 -7.91 -3.41 -3.58
N PRO A 28 -8.68 -4.19 -2.80
CA PRO A 28 -8.54 -4.25 -1.35
C PRO A 28 -7.35 -5.13 -0.93
N LEU A 29 -6.34 -4.54 -0.31
CA LEU A 29 -5.18 -5.28 0.20
C LEU A 29 -5.54 -6.19 1.37
N LYS A 30 -6.41 -5.76 2.29
CA LYS A 30 -6.68 -6.42 3.57
C LYS A 30 -7.18 -7.87 3.44
N THR A 31 -7.78 -8.22 2.30
CA THR A 31 -8.29 -9.57 2.01
C THR A 31 -7.26 -10.50 1.36
N THR A 32 -6.09 -9.97 0.98
CA THR A 32 -5.07 -10.71 0.24
C THR A 32 -4.12 -11.49 1.15
N LEU A 33 -3.45 -12.50 0.58
CA LEU A 33 -2.34 -13.20 1.24
C LEU A 33 -1.17 -12.24 1.56
N LEU A 34 -0.92 -11.25 0.70
CA LEU A 34 0.12 -10.25 0.90
C LEU A 34 -0.06 -9.48 2.21
N PHE A 35 -1.30 -9.10 2.55
CA PHE A 35 -1.57 -8.43 3.82
C PHE A 35 -1.27 -9.32 5.04
N LYS A 36 -1.55 -10.63 4.95
CA LYS A 36 -1.22 -11.59 6.01
C LYS A 36 0.29 -11.70 6.20
N ILE A 37 1.05 -11.74 5.11
CA ILE A 37 2.52 -11.77 5.14
C ILE A 37 3.05 -10.49 5.79
N ILE A 38 2.63 -9.32 5.32
CA ILE A 38 3.06 -8.02 5.87
C ILE A 38 2.73 -7.92 7.36
N SER A 39 1.50 -8.25 7.74
CA SER A 39 1.05 -8.19 9.14
C SER A 39 1.84 -9.16 10.01
N GLY A 40 2.11 -10.38 9.53
CA GLY A 40 2.93 -11.36 10.23
C GLY A 40 4.36 -10.89 10.47
N VAL A 41 4.98 -10.26 9.47
CA VAL A 41 6.31 -9.65 9.61
C VAL A 41 6.29 -8.51 10.63
N ILE A 42 5.28 -7.63 10.59
CA ILE A 42 5.17 -6.53 11.55
C ILE A 42 4.99 -7.06 12.98
N LEU A 43 4.08 -8.02 13.18
CA LEU A 43 3.84 -8.63 14.50
C LEU A 43 5.08 -9.33 15.06
N LYS A 44 5.90 -9.95 14.20
CA LYS A 44 7.15 -10.59 14.61
C LYS A 44 8.21 -9.59 15.07
N ASN A 45 8.27 -8.42 14.43
CA ASN A 45 9.33 -7.43 14.66
C ASN A 45 8.94 -6.28 15.61
N VAL A 46 7.64 -6.01 15.75
CA VAL A 46 7.10 -4.90 16.54
C VAL A 46 6.24 -5.47 17.67
N LYS A 47 6.84 -5.60 18.86
CA LYS A 47 6.15 -6.10 20.06
C LYS A 47 4.98 -5.19 20.41
N GLY A 48 3.82 -5.79 20.70
CA GLY A 48 2.61 -5.06 21.08
C GLY A 48 1.92 -4.32 19.93
N ALA A 49 2.30 -4.56 18.67
CA ALA A 49 1.62 -3.95 17.53
C ALA A 49 0.13 -4.35 17.50
N SER A 50 -0.75 -3.36 17.58
CA SER A 50 -2.19 -3.55 17.42
C SER A 50 -2.58 -3.62 15.94
N VAL A 51 -3.71 -4.26 15.64
CA VAL A 51 -4.29 -4.28 14.28
C VAL A 51 -4.46 -2.85 13.73
N THR A 52 -4.84 -1.89 14.58
CA THR A 52 -4.96 -0.47 14.21
C THR A 52 -3.62 0.12 13.79
N SER A 53 -2.54 -0.16 14.53
CA SER A 53 -1.19 0.33 14.19
C SER A 53 -0.67 -0.26 12.88
N ILE A 54 -0.92 -1.56 12.65
CA ILE A 54 -0.58 -2.25 11.39
C ILE A 54 -1.33 -1.63 10.22
N ASN A 55 -2.64 -1.42 10.35
CA ASN A 55 -3.45 -0.80 9.31
C ASN A 55 -2.95 0.62 8.96
N LYS A 56 -2.56 1.41 9.96
CA LYS A 56 -1.98 2.75 9.76
C LYS A 56 -0.65 2.67 9.01
N ALA A 57 0.25 1.78 9.43
CA ALA A 57 1.55 1.58 8.79
C ALA A 57 1.40 1.17 7.32
N VAL A 58 0.56 0.18 7.04
CA VAL A 58 0.29 -0.30 5.67
C VAL A 58 -0.34 0.79 4.80
N THR A 59 -1.28 1.57 5.36
CA THR A 59 -1.89 2.69 4.63
C THR A 59 -0.87 3.77 4.29
N GLY A 60 0.01 4.11 5.24
CA GLY A 60 1.09 5.07 5.03
C GLY A 60 2.09 4.60 3.96
N TRP A 61 2.47 3.33 4.00
CA TRP A 61 3.33 2.72 2.98
C TRP A 61 2.72 2.81 1.57
N LEU A 62 1.44 2.46 1.40
CA LEU A 62 0.74 2.56 0.11
C LEU A 62 0.65 4.01 -0.38
N LYS A 63 0.40 4.97 0.52
CA LYS A 63 0.41 6.41 0.19
C LYS A 63 1.77 6.85 -0.34
N HIS A 64 2.86 6.51 0.36
CA HIS A 64 4.20 6.87 -0.07
C HIS A 64 4.66 6.14 -1.34
N ALA A 65 4.18 4.92 -1.59
CA ALA A 65 4.40 4.24 -2.85
C ALA A 65 3.76 5.01 -4.02
N LYS A 66 2.50 5.45 -3.85
CA LYS A 66 1.80 6.31 -4.82
C LYS A 66 2.57 7.61 -5.09
N GLU A 67 2.95 8.34 -4.04
CA GLU A 67 3.65 9.63 -4.15
C GLU A 67 5.01 9.50 -4.84
N ARG A 68 5.74 8.39 -4.62
CA ARG A 68 7.00 8.11 -5.33
C ARG A 68 6.77 7.88 -6.82
N TYR A 69 5.72 7.16 -7.18
CA TYR A 69 5.39 6.92 -8.58
C TYR A 69 4.95 8.18 -9.31
N GLU A 70 4.12 9.02 -8.68
CA GLU A 70 3.68 10.30 -9.26
C GLU A 70 4.86 11.26 -9.51
N ARG A 71 5.83 11.32 -8.59
CA ARG A 71 7.08 12.08 -8.79
C ARG A 71 7.88 11.59 -9.99
N HIS A 72 8.06 10.27 -10.10
CA HIS A 72 8.79 9.67 -11.21
C HIS A 72 8.12 9.91 -12.58
N ILE A 73 6.78 9.92 -12.65
CA ILE A 73 6.08 10.28 -13.89
C ILE A 73 6.35 11.74 -14.24
N LYS A 74 6.25 12.64 -13.27
CA LYS A 74 6.43 14.08 -13.50
C LYS A 74 7.83 14.42 -14.00
N GLU A 75 8.85 13.81 -13.41
CA GLU A 75 10.25 14.00 -13.83
C GLU A 75 10.47 13.56 -15.30
N ASN A 76 9.83 12.48 -15.73
CA ASN A 76 9.94 11.98 -17.10
C ASN A 76 9.07 12.74 -18.12
N SER A 77 8.04 13.47 -17.69
CA SER A 77 7.21 14.28 -18.60
C SER A 77 7.80 15.67 -18.88
N ASP A 78 8.66 16.15 -17.98
CA ASP A 78 9.30 17.47 -18.06
C ASP A 78 10.69 17.40 -18.76
N SER A 79 11.08 16.21 -19.25
CA SER A 79 12.35 15.91 -19.97
C SER A 79 12.10 15.73 -21.46
#